data_AF-L9ZGS8-F1
#
_entry.id   AF-L9ZGS8-F1
#
_cell.length_a   1.000
_cell.length_b   1.000
_cell.length_c   1.000
_cell.angle_alpha   90.00
_cell.angle_beta   90.00
_cell.angle_gamma   90.00
#
_symmetry.space_group_name_H-M   'P 1'
#
loop_
_entity.id
_entity.type
_entity.pdbx_description
1 polymer ?
#
loop_
_entity_poly.entity_id
_entity_poly.type
_entity_poly.pdbx_seq_one_letter_code
_entity_poly.pdbx_strand_id
1 'polypeptide(L)'
;MALAESQAETTTDAFAEYPHFRRDLLFAIAAVGPASGKAVQAEIEAYYETDINHGRLYPNLDALVDDGLVEKGEIDDRTNSYELTQSGRQALKERREWEAERLSEGDA
;
A
#
# COMPACT_ATOMS: atom_id res chain seq x y z
N MET A 1 -0.14 34.80 24.49
CA MET A 1 -0.12 34.36 23.08
C MET A 1 1.02 33.35 22.96
N ALA A 2 0.73 32.09 23.27
CA ALA A 2 1.71 31.00 23.19
C ALA A 2 1.41 30.22 21.90
N LEU A 3 2.45 30.09 21.09
CA LEU A 3 2.44 29.40 19.79
C LEU A 3 2.12 27.93 20.01
N ALA A 4 1.11 27.45 19.29
CA ALA A 4 0.78 26.03 19.21
C ALA A 4 1.92 25.33 18.46
N GLU A 5 2.64 24.45 19.14
CA GLU A 5 3.58 23.53 18.52
C GLU A 5 2.77 22.49 17.74
N SER A 6 2.83 22.61 16.42
CA SER A 6 2.25 21.67 15.46
C SER A 6 2.98 20.33 15.56
N GLN A 7 2.36 19.36 16.22
CA GLN A 7 2.77 17.95 16.16
C GLN A 7 2.31 17.37 14.82
N ALA A 8 3.18 17.47 13.80
CA ALA A 8 3.02 16.81 12.50
C ALA A 8 4.34 16.13 12.11
N GLU A 9 4.89 15.34 13.02
CA GLU A 9 6.10 14.54 12.79
C GLU A 9 5.88 13.13 13.36
N THR A 10 5.07 12.32 12.68
CA THR A 10 5.06 10.85 12.85
C THR A 10 4.21 10.21 11.75
N THR A 11 4.77 10.06 10.55
CA THR A 11 4.18 9.16 9.53
C THR A 11 5.27 8.44 8.74
N THR A 12 6.49 8.98 8.70
CA THR A 12 7.63 8.50 7.91
C THR A 12 8.09 7.07 8.19
N ASP A 13 7.77 6.47 9.34
CA ASP A 13 8.29 5.14 9.71
C ASP A 13 7.26 3.99 9.58
N ALA A 14 5.95 4.30 9.66
CA ALA A 14 4.91 3.26 9.67
C ALA A 14 4.94 2.38 8.42
N PHE A 15 5.37 2.94 7.29
CA PHE A 15 5.46 2.20 6.03
C PHE A 15 6.65 1.24 5.95
N ALA A 16 7.76 1.56 6.62
CA ALA A 16 8.99 0.77 6.59
C ALA A 16 8.84 -0.54 7.39
N GLU A 17 8.09 -0.49 8.50
CA GLU A 17 7.82 -1.60 9.42
C GLU A 17 6.78 -2.61 8.88
N TYR A 18 6.11 -2.33 7.76
CA TYR A 18 5.13 -3.26 7.22
C TYR A 18 5.76 -4.58 6.75
N PRO A 19 5.06 -5.71 6.96
CA PRO A 19 5.42 -6.97 6.30
C PRO A 19 5.56 -6.73 4.79
N HIS A 20 6.64 -7.25 4.20
CA HIS A 20 6.94 -7.11 2.76
C HIS A 20 5.71 -7.29 1.88
N PHE A 21 4.91 -8.33 2.16
CA PHE A 21 3.70 -8.64 1.42
C PHE A 21 2.65 -7.51 1.44
N ARG A 22 2.49 -6.80 2.55
CA ARG A 22 1.54 -5.70 2.65
C ARG A 22 1.99 -4.50 1.81
N ARG A 23 3.30 -4.21 1.81
CA ARG A 23 3.88 -3.18 0.93
C ARG A 23 3.69 -3.54 -0.54
N ASP A 24 3.91 -4.80 -0.90
CA ASP A 24 3.74 -5.25 -2.29
C ASP A 24 2.28 -5.15 -2.73
N LEU A 25 1.31 -5.37 -1.83
CA LEU A 25 -0.10 -5.14 -2.12
C LEU A 25 -0.41 -3.66 -2.43
N LEU A 26 0.23 -2.70 -1.75
CA LEU A 26 0.07 -1.29 -2.11
C LEU A 26 0.60 -1.01 -3.52
N PHE A 27 1.75 -1.60 -3.89
CA PHE A 27 2.28 -1.50 -5.25
C PHE A 27 1.35 -2.15 -6.27
N ALA A 28 0.78 -3.32 -5.96
CA ALA A 28 -0.18 -4.00 -6.81
C ALA A 28 -1.43 -3.12 -7.04
N ILE A 29 -2.04 -2.57 -5.98
CA ILE A 29 -3.18 -1.66 -6.09
C ILE A 29 -2.80 -0.41 -6.90
N ALA A 30 -1.58 0.12 -6.73
CA ALA A 30 -1.10 1.25 -7.54
C ALA A 30 -1.02 0.92 -9.04
N ALA A 31 -0.64 -0.31 -9.39
CA ALA A 31 -0.49 -0.77 -10.76
C ALA A 31 -1.85 -0.99 -11.45
N VAL A 32 -2.82 -1.57 -10.75
CA VAL A 32 -4.15 -1.87 -11.30
C VAL A 32 -5.18 -0.74 -11.11
N GLY A 33 -4.90 0.24 -10.25
CA GLY A 33 -5.81 1.34 -9.95
C GLY A 33 -6.96 0.94 -9.02
N PRO A 34 -8.11 1.65 -9.06
CA PRO A 34 -9.32 1.24 -8.35
C PRO A 34 -9.77 -0.13 -8.86
N ALA A 35 -9.60 -1.16 -8.04
CA ALA A 35 -9.68 -2.54 -8.52
C ALA A 35 -10.36 -3.47 -7.53
N SER A 36 -10.98 -4.53 -8.04
CA SER A 36 -11.54 -5.57 -7.19
C SER A 36 -10.44 -6.35 -6.46
N GLY A 37 -10.77 -6.96 -5.32
CA GLY A 37 -9.82 -7.84 -4.62
C GLY A 37 -9.24 -8.96 -5.49
N LYS A 38 -10.01 -9.44 -6.49
CA LYS A 38 -9.53 -10.44 -7.46
C LYS A 38 -8.50 -9.88 -8.44
N ALA A 39 -8.65 -8.63 -8.86
CA ALA A 39 -7.69 -7.98 -9.74
C ALA A 39 -6.36 -7.72 -9.00
N VAL A 40 -6.44 -7.28 -7.74
CA VAL A 40 -5.26 -7.15 -6.87
C VAL A 40 -4.60 -8.52 -6.65
N GLN A 41 -5.39 -9.57 -6.46
CA GLN A 41 -4.89 -10.95 -6.34
C GLN A 41 -4.13 -11.37 -7.60
N ALA A 42 -4.72 -11.18 -8.79
CA ALA A 42 -4.08 -11.56 -10.04
C ALA A 42 -2.76 -10.82 -10.27
N GLU A 43 -2.69 -9.53 -9.94
CA GLU A 43 -1.46 -8.74 -10.06
C GLU A 43 -0.36 -9.26 -9.13
N ILE A 44 -0.69 -9.54 -7.86
CA ILE A 44 0.29 -10.01 -6.89
C ILE A 44 0.73 -11.46 -7.17
N GLU A 45 -0.18 -12.32 -7.64
CA GLU A 45 0.13 -13.69 -8.07
C GLU A 45 1.05 -13.71 -9.30
N ALA A 46 0.82 -12.79 -10.26
CA ALA A 46 1.70 -12.61 -11.41
C ALA A 46 3.10 -12.15 -10.98
N TYR A 47 3.19 -11.24 -10.01
CA TYR A 47 4.48 -10.76 -9.49
C TYR A 47 5.27 -11.87 -8.75
N TYR A 48 4.59 -12.68 -7.93
CA TYR A 48 5.24 -13.75 -7.17
C TYR A 48 5.36 -15.08 -7.93
N GLU A 49 4.80 -15.16 -9.14
CA GLU A 49 4.68 -16.40 -9.94
C GLU A 49 4.08 -17.57 -9.12
N THR A 50 3.13 -17.26 -8.22
CA THR A 50 2.56 -18.23 -7.28
C THR A 50 1.15 -17.86 -6.87
N ASP A 51 0.34 -18.87 -6.55
CA ASP A 51 -1.02 -18.67 -6.06
C ASP A 51 -1.02 -18.08 -4.64
N ILE A 52 -1.83 -17.05 -4.42
CA ILE A 52 -1.95 -16.38 -3.12
C ILE A 52 -3.26 -16.80 -2.48
N ASN A 53 -3.15 -17.36 -1.28
CA ASN A 53 -4.32 -17.75 -0.50
C ASN A 53 -5.15 -16.52 -0.06
N HIS A 54 -6.47 -16.58 -0.24
CA HIS A 54 -7.43 -15.57 0.23
C HIS A 54 -7.28 -15.21 1.71
N GLY A 55 -7.00 -16.19 2.57
CA GLY A 55 -6.75 -15.99 4.01
C GLY A 55 -5.45 -15.25 4.32
N ARG A 56 -4.56 -15.06 3.34
CA ARG A 56 -3.40 -14.17 3.41
C ARG A 56 -3.72 -12.82 2.79
N LEU A 57 -4.40 -12.79 1.65
CA LEU A 57 -4.71 -11.57 0.91
C LEU A 57 -5.62 -10.62 1.70
N TYR A 58 -6.82 -11.07 2.06
CA TYR A 58 -7.85 -10.18 2.60
C TYR A 58 -7.49 -9.58 3.97
N PRO A 59 -6.91 -10.33 4.93
CA PRO A 59 -6.47 -9.71 6.18
C PRO A 59 -5.41 -8.62 5.99
N ASN A 60 -4.59 -8.71 4.94
CA ASN A 60 -3.63 -7.65 4.62
C ASN A 60 -4.28 -6.45 3.91
N LEU A 61 -5.30 -6.68 3.07
CA LEU A 61 -6.09 -5.61 2.48
C LEU A 61 -6.91 -4.86 3.54
N ASP A 62 -7.57 -5.58 4.45
CA ASP A 62 -8.33 -4.97 5.53
C ASP A 62 -7.39 -4.17 6.46
N ALA A 63 -6.20 -4.68 6.78
CA ALA A 63 -5.24 -3.92 7.55
C ALA A 63 -4.77 -2.64 6.85
N LEU A 64 -4.60 -2.65 5.52
CA LEU A 64 -4.28 -1.44 4.76
C LEU A 64 -5.41 -0.40 4.77
N VAL A 65 -6.65 -0.87 4.89
CA VAL A 65 -7.83 -0.03 5.04
C VAL A 65 -7.87 0.57 6.45
N ASP A 66 -7.64 -0.26 7.47
CA ASP A 66 -7.56 0.17 8.87
C ASP A 66 -6.45 1.22 9.09
N ASP A 67 -5.33 1.06 8.39
CA ASP A 67 -4.20 1.99 8.40
C ASP A 67 -4.45 3.25 7.55
N GLY A 68 -5.59 3.36 6.85
CA GLY A 68 -5.99 4.52 6.05
C GLY A 68 -5.18 4.72 4.76
N LEU A 69 -4.42 3.71 4.33
CA LEU A 69 -3.62 3.77 3.10
C LEU A 69 -4.43 3.34 1.86
N VAL A 70 -5.47 2.54 2.09
CA VAL A 70 -6.39 2.05 1.07
C VAL A 70 -7.81 2.39 1.49
N GLU A 71 -8.63 2.83 0.55
CA GLU A 71 -10.07 2.96 0.73
C GLU A 71 -10.76 1.73 0.16
N LYS A 72 -11.71 1.19 0.92
CA LYS A 72 -12.56 0.06 0.51
C LYS A 72 -13.90 0.61 0.03
N GLY A 73 -14.20 0.37 -1.24
CA GLY A 73 -15.51 0.66 -1.81
C GLY A 73 -16.29 -0.63 -2.11
N GLU A 74 -17.53 -0.46 -2.52
CA GLU A 74 -18.42 -1.55 -2.93
C GLU A 74 -18.68 -1.43 -4.44
N ILE A 75 -18.40 -2.49 -5.19
CA ILE A 75 -18.76 -2.60 -6.62
C ILE A 75 -20.14 -3.24 -6.75
N ASP A 76 -20.39 -4.29 -5.98
CA ASP A 76 -21.66 -5.01 -5.86
C ASP A 76 -21.75 -5.71 -4.48
N ASP A 77 -22.89 -6.35 -4.19
CA ASP A 77 -23.17 -7.06 -2.92
C ASP A 77 -22.08 -8.08 -2.49
N ARG A 78 -21.18 -8.48 -3.39
CA ARG A 78 -20.18 -9.54 -3.18
C ARG A 78 -18.76 -9.11 -3.52
N THR A 79 -18.55 -7.93 -4.10
CA THR A 79 -17.28 -7.49 -4.65
C THR A 79 -16.90 -6.12 -4.10
N ASN A 80 -15.84 -6.07 -3.31
CA ASN A 80 -15.26 -4.82 -2.84
C ASN A 80 -14.24 -4.28 -3.87
N SER A 81 -14.19 -2.96 -4.02
CA SER A 81 -13.07 -2.24 -4.65
C SER A 81 -12.05 -1.80 -3.61
N TYR A 82 -10.80 -1.70 -4.04
CA TYR A 82 -9.69 -1.18 -3.26
C TYR A 82 -9.01 -0.10 -4.08
N GLU A 83 -8.84 1.08 -3.50
CA GLU A 83 -8.19 2.22 -4.13
C GLU A 83 -7.19 2.86 -3.16
N LEU A 84 -6.06 3.36 -3.66
CA LEU A 84 -5.13 4.09 -2.81
C LEU A 84 -5.74 5.40 -2.34
N THR A 85 -5.58 5.70 -1.05
CA THR A 85 -5.86 7.03 -0.53
C THR A 85 -4.73 7.99 -0.90
N GLN A 86 -4.89 9.28 -0.57
CA GLN A 86 -3.78 10.24 -0.67
C GLN A 86 -2.59 9.82 0.20
N SER A 87 -2.85 9.32 1.41
CA SER A 87 -1.83 8.81 2.33
C SER A 87 -1.12 7.59 1.75
N GLY A 88 -1.85 6.64 1.15
CA GLY A 88 -1.25 5.48 0.48
C GLY A 88 -0.32 5.87 -0.68
N ARG A 89 -0.74 6.84 -1.50
CA ARG A 89 0.12 7.39 -2.57
C ARG A 89 1.38 8.07 -2.03
N GLN A 90 1.25 8.84 -0.95
CA GLN A 90 2.38 9.51 -0.31
C GLN A 90 3.37 8.49 0.28
N ALA A 91 2.87 7.44 0.94
CA ALA A 91 3.72 6.39 1.50
C ALA A 91 4.52 5.63 0.42
N LEU A 92 3.90 5.35 -0.74
CA LEU A 92 4.62 4.78 -1.89
C LEU A 92 5.67 5.74 -2.46
N LYS A 93 5.40 7.05 -2.46
CA LYS A 93 6.36 8.05 -2.90
C LYS A 93 7.57 8.11 -1.98
N GLU A 94 7.36 8.19 -0.67
CA GLU A 94 8.42 8.17 0.35
C GLU A 94 9.26 6.89 0.25
N ARG A 95 8.60 5.75 0.00
CA ARG A 95 9.29 4.49 -0.23
C ARG A 95 10.23 4.56 -1.44
N ARG A 96 9.76 5.12 -2.56
CA ARG A 96 10.58 5.26 -3.77
C ARG A 96 11.74 6.22 -3.57
N GLU A 97 11.53 7.32 -2.85
CA GLU A 97 12.60 8.26 -2.50
C GLU A 97 13.67 7.58 -1.65
N TRP A 98 13.27 6.82 -0.62
CA TRP A 98 14.18 6.04 0.23
C TRP A 98 14.99 5.00 -0.55
N GLU A 99 14.37 4.33 -1.54
CA GLU A 99 15.05 3.37 -2.42
C GLU A 99 16.04 4.08 -3.35
N ALA A 100 15.62 5.19 -3.96
CA ALA A 100 16.46 5.96 -4.88
C ALA A 100 17.72 6.50 -4.20
N GLU A 101 17.62 6.99 -2.97
CA GLU A 101 18.79 7.46 -2.20
C GLU A 101 19.85 6.36 -2.01
N ARG A 102 19.42 5.11 -1.82
CA ARG A 102 20.31 3.97 -1.51
C ARG A 102 20.79 3.21 -2.73
N LEU A 103 19.99 3.20 -3.80
CA LEU A 103 20.34 2.55 -5.06
C LEU A 103 21.14 3.48 -5.98
N SER A 104 21.26 4.78 -5.64
CA SER A 104 22.06 5.75 -6.40
C SER A 104 23.58 5.50 -6.41
N GLU A 105 24.10 4.53 -5.63
CA GLU A 105 25.52 4.14 -5.62
C GLU A 105 25.85 2.89 -6.47
N GLY A 106 24.96 2.46 -7.38
CA GLY A 106 25.09 1.17 -8.09
C GLY A 106 25.24 1.19 -9.61
N ASP A 107 25.16 2.34 -10.28
CA ASP A 107 25.33 2.46 -11.74
C ASP A 107 26.63 3.19 -12.09
N ALA A 108 27.77 2.56 -11.84
CA ALA A 108 29.11 2.97 -12.32
C ALA A 108 29.95 1.75 -12.76
#